data_AF-A0A921B034-F1
#
_entry.id   AF-A0A921B034-F1
#
_cell.length_a   1.000
_cell.length_b   1.000
_cell.length_c   1.000
_cell.angle_alpha   90.00
_cell.angle_beta   90.00
_cell.angle_gamma   90.00
#
_symmetry.space_group_name_H-M   'P 1'
#
loop_
_entity.id
_entity.type
_entity.pdbx_description
1 polymer ?
#
loop_
_entity_poly.entity_id
_entity_poly.type
_entity_poly.pdbx_seq_one_letter_code
_entity_poly.pdbx_strand_id
1 'polypeptide(L)'
;MARSISANGEVIYGTSWDNSDYGMLYWEKEGAGFGRPQWVGEDVREITPTVMQYQDGTEYDYNLVNGCICQAQLTKISPSGKWIATTYRTETPSANRQYVEYTYAAAFYNTETGTTTIVEDYGETTGVHVTDDGIGFIGIGTLGVSAGKVYDLNTHTDLGDTQDWVYDTYGIVIPGGYINHISADGRYVLGTSAQSSAGGTSFINWYIAPPRAK
;
A
#
# COMPACT_ATOMS: atom_id res chain seq x y z
N MET A 1 2.04 12.54 -11.81
CA MET A 1 3.37 11.94 -12.11
C MET A 1 3.25 10.42 -12.14
N ALA A 2 3.66 9.76 -13.23
CA ALA A 2 3.70 8.28 -13.29
C ALA A 2 4.93 7.77 -12.52
N ARG A 3 4.79 6.65 -11.81
CA ARG A 3 5.80 6.18 -10.84
C ARG A 3 6.15 4.69 -10.98
N SER A 4 5.24 3.87 -11.49
CA SER A 4 5.47 2.44 -11.77
C SER A 4 4.46 1.90 -12.79
N ILE A 5 4.75 0.72 -13.34
CA ILE A 5 3.99 0.02 -14.39
C ILE A 5 3.86 -1.46 -14.04
N SER A 6 2.72 -2.06 -14.34
CA SER A 6 2.50 -3.50 -14.24
C SER A 6 3.47 -4.27 -15.15
N ALA A 7 3.74 -5.54 -14.83
CA ALA A 7 4.68 -6.36 -15.59
C ALA A 7 4.20 -6.63 -17.03
N ASN A 8 2.88 -6.74 -17.24
CA ASN A 8 2.28 -6.86 -18.58
C ASN A 8 2.21 -5.52 -19.34
N GLY A 9 2.51 -4.40 -18.70
CA GLY A 9 2.50 -3.07 -19.33
C GLY A 9 1.11 -2.53 -19.63
N GLU A 10 0.06 -3.08 -19.03
CA GLU A 10 -1.33 -2.66 -19.26
C GLU A 10 -1.80 -1.58 -18.26
N VAL A 11 -1.19 -1.50 -17.09
CA VAL A 11 -1.56 -0.54 -16.04
C VAL A 11 -0.34 0.26 -15.56
N ILE A 12 -0.46 1.58 -15.51
CA ILE A 12 0.52 2.49 -14.90
C ILE A 12 -0.14 3.19 -13.73
N TYR A 13 0.60 3.49 -12.65
CA TYR A 13 0.06 4.28 -11.53
C TYR A 13 1.06 5.30 -10.99
N GLY A 14 0.54 6.25 -10.21
CA GLY A 14 1.29 7.34 -9.63
C GLY A 14 0.43 8.27 -8.77
N THR A 15 0.84 9.53 -8.64
CA THR A 15 0.15 10.53 -7.82
C THR A 15 -0.32 11.72 -8.66
N SER A 16 -1.32 12.44 -8.16
CA SER A 16 -1.77 13.72 -8.71
C SER A 16 -0.62 14.75 -8.80
N TRP A 17 -0.69 15.68 -9.77
CA TRP A 17 0.36 16.69 -10.00
C TRP A 17 0.31 17.87 -9.02
N ASP A 18 -0.87 18.20 -8.49
CA ASP A 18 -1.08 19.38 -7.62
C ASP A 18 -0.88 19.10 -6.11
N ASN A 19 -0.50 17.85 -5.77
CA ASN A 19 0.10 17.34 -4.53
C ASN A 19 -0.05 18.13 -3.21
N SER A 20 -1.25 18.16 -2.65
CA SER A 20 -1.49 18.31 -1.20
C SER A 20 -2.25 17.12 -0.60
N ASP A 21 -3.05 16.41 -1.39
CA ASP A 21 -3.86 15.26 -0.95
C ASP A 21 -3.14 13.91 -1.08
N TYR A 22 -2.00 13.83 -1.80
CA TYR A 22 -1.26 12.58 -2.07
C TYR A 22 -2.12 11.48 -2.72
N GLY A 23 -3.21 11.85 -3.38
CA GLY A 23 -4.13 10.88 -3.95
C GLY A 23 -3.50 10.08 -5.10
N MET A 24 -3.79 8.79 -5.13
CA MET A 24 -3.26 7.86 -6.13
C MET A 24 -4.11 7.80 -7.39
N LEU A 25 -3.44 7.76 -8.54
CA LEU A 25 -4.05 7.62 -9.85
C LEU A 25 -3.49 6.41 -10.59
N TYR A 26 -4.30 5.80 -11.45
CA TYR A 26 -3.86 4.79 -12.40
C TYR A 26 -4.37 5.07 -13.82
N TRP A 27 -3.72 4.46 -14.80
CA TRP A 27 -4.02 4.55 -16.22
C TRP A 27 -4.02 3.14 -16.80
N GLU A 28 -5.07 2.83 -17.54
CA GLU A 28 -5.15 1.59 -18.31
C GLU A 28 -4.74 1.84 -19.77
N LYS A 29 -4.13 0.83 -20.37
CA LYS A 29 -3.70 0.86 -21.75
C LYS A 29 -4.92 0.91 -22.67
N GLU A 30 -4.96 1.92 -23.53
CA GLU A 30 -5.98 2.08 -24.58
C GLU A 30 -5.28 2.13 -25.94
N GLY A 31 -5.36 1.01 -26.68
CA GLY A 31 -4.67 0.87 -27.96
C GLY A 31 -3.14 1.00 -27.83
N ALA A 32 -2.57 1.98 -28.53
CA ALA A 32 -1.13 2.27 -28.49
C ALA A 32 -0.72 3.22 -27.35
N GLY A 33 -1.70 3.76 -26.60
CA GLY A 33 -1.47 4.73 -25.53
C GLY A 33 -2.13 4.30 -24.22
N PHE A 34 -2.41 5.30 -23.38
CA PHE A 34 -3.12 5.14 -22.12
C PHE A 34 -4.39 5.97 -22.15
N GLY A 35 -5.43 5.46 -21.51
CA GLY A 35 -6.69 6.14 -21.31
C GLY A 35 -6.59 7.34 -20.37
N ARG A 36 -7.75 7.80 -19.90
CA ARG A 36 -7.80 8.88 -18.90
C ARG A 36 -7.38 8.36 -17.53
N PRO A 37 -6.67 9.17 -16.71
CA PRO A 37 -6.38 8.81 -15.33
C PRO A 37 -7.66 8.49 -14.55
N GLN A 38 -7.62 7.42 -13.78
CA GLN A 38 -8.64 7.02 -12.81
C GLN A 38 -8.07 7.16 -11.39
N TRP A 39 -8.92 7.40 -10.39
CA TRP A 39 -8.50 7.42 -8.99
C TRP A 39 -8.43 6.00 -8.42
N VAL A 40 -7.32 5.69 -7.77
CA VAL A 40 -7.24 4.46 -6.97
C VAL A 40 -8.10 4.69 -5.73
N GLY A 41 -9.05 3.78 -5.50
CA GLY A 41 -10.02 3.86 -4.42
C GLY A 41 -11.04 4.99 -4.56
N GLU A 42 -11.46 5.28 -5.80
CA GLU A 42 -12.54 6.24 -6.06
C GLU A 42 -13.85 5.89 -5.35
N ASP A 43 -14.11 4.60 -5.14
CA ASP A 43 -15.30 4.04 -4.50
C ASP A 43 -15.38 4.36 -3.01
N VAL A 44 -14.24 4.65 -2.37
CA VAL A 44 -14.12 4.98 -0.94
C VAL A 44 -13.61 6.40 -0.69
N ARG A 45 -13.42 7.20 -1.73
CA ARG A 45 -12.85 8.54 -1.60
C ARG A 45 -13.91 9.55 -1.17
N GLU A 46 -13.67 10.24 -0.06
CA GLU A 46 -14.59 11.25 0.48
C GLU A 46 -13.90 12.59 0.65
N ILE A 47 -14.57 13.68 0.26
CA ILE A 47 -14.11 15.05 0.52
C ILE A 47 -15.09 15.72 1.48
N THR A 48 -14.56 16.23 2.59
CA THR A 48 -15.32 17.02 3.56
C THR A 48 -14.75 18.44 3.66
N PRO A 49 -15.46 19.46 3.15
CA PRO A 49 -15.08 20.85 3.36
C PRO A 49 -15.14 21.21 4.85
N THR A 50 -14.14 21.95 5.32
CA THR A 50 -14.03 22.42 6.70
C THR A 50 -13.31 23.76 6.75
N VAL A 51 -13.30 24.39 7.92
CA VAL A 51 -12.56 25.63 8.17
C VAL A 51 -11.45 25.33 9.17
N MET A 52 -10.21 25.57 8.73
CA MET A 52 -9.00 25.46 9.53
C MET A 52 -8.52 26.86 9.94
N GLN A 53 -7.58 26.94 10.87
CA GLN A 53 -7.02 28.22 11.33
C GLN A 53 -5.49 28.17 11.44
N TYR A 54 -4.83 29.25 11.06
CA TYR A 54 -3.41 29.43 11.31
C TYR A 54 -3.12 29.67 12.80
N GLN A 55 -1.84 29.69 13.18
CA GLN A 55 -1.45 29.98 14.56
C GLN A 55 -1.85 31.37 15.04
N ASP A 56 -1.98 32.33 14.12
CA ASP A 56 -2.42 33.70 14.40
C ASP A 56 -3.95 33.86 14.49
N GLY A 57 -4.70 32.77 14.30
CA GLY A 57 -6.16 32.75 14.35
C GLY A 57 -6.85 33.08 13.02
N THR A 58 -6.12 33.34 11.95
CA THR A 58 -6.69 33.55 10.61
C THR A 58 -7.31 32.25 10.09
N GLU A 59 -8.58 32.27 9.72
CA GLU A 59 -9.30 31.12 9.18
C GLU A 59 -9.08 30.95 7.67
N TYR A 60 -9.10 29.70 7.20
CA TYR A 60 -9.04 29.36 5.78
C TYR A 60 -9.86 28.10 5.48
N ASP A 61 -10.45 28.06 4.27
CA ASP A 61 -11.17 26.88 3.78
C ASP A 61 -10.18 25.74 3.50
N TYR A 62 -10.54 24.55 3.95
CA TYR A 62 -9.76 23.33 3.75
C TYR A 62 -10.68 22.16 3.37
N ASN A 63 -10.17 21.21 2.60
CA ASN A 63 -10.88 19.99 2.27
C ASN A 63 -10.16 18.82 2.93
N LEU A 64 -10.81 18.17 3.88
CA LEU A 64 -10.36 16.89 4.41
C LEU A 64 -10.62 15.82 3.36
N VAL A 65 -9.65 14.95 3.13
CA VAL A 65 -9.73 13.89 2.13
C VAL A 65 -9.48 12.54 2.79
N ASN A 66 -10.55 11.76 2.92
CA ASN A 66 -10.41 10.33 3.19
C ASN A 66 -10.19 9.61 1.85
N GLY A 67 -9.18 8.75 1.77
CA GLY A 67 -8.91 8.05 0.52
C GLY A 67 -7.58 7.31 0.49
N CYS A 68 -7.37 6.60 -0.61
CA CYS A 68 -6.14 5.86 -0.86
C CYS A 68 -4.97 6.80 -1.19
N ILE A 69 -3.89 6.62 -0.43
CA ILE A 69 -2.61 7.30 -0.56
C ILE A 69 -1.48 6.28 -0.67
N CYS A 70 -0.40 6.61 -1.37
CA CYS A 70 0.86 5.89 -1.21
C CYS A 70 2.01 6.72 -1.79
N GLN A 71 3.21 6.49 -1.27
CA GLN A 71 4.42 6.75 -2.04
C GLN A 71 4.49 5.68 -3.13
N ALA A 72 4.27 6.06 -4.38
CA ALA A 72 4.23 5.10 -5.48
C ALA A 72 5.62 4.44 -5.67
N GLN A 73 5.73 3.20 -5.21
CA GLN A 73 6.92 2.35 -5.19
C GLN A 73 6.66 1.12 -6.04
N LEU A 74 7.65 0.68 -6.82
CA LEU A 74 7.53 -0.39 -7.84
C LEU A 74 6.83 -1.68 -7.37
N THR A 75 6.78 -1.96 -6.08
CA THR A 75 6.23 -3.18 -5.51
C THR A 75 4.73 -3.15 -5.24
N LYS A 76 4.06 -2.02 -5.47
CA LYS A 76 2.66 -1.83 -5.04
C LYS A 76 1.62 -2.31 -6.07
N ILE A 77 2.01 -2.67 -7.28
CA ILE A 77 1.09 -3.20 -8.30
C ILE A 77 1.35 -4.68 -8.53
N SER A 78 0.28 -5.45 -8.71
CA SER A 78 0.39 -6.84 -9.09
C SER A 78 0.91 -7.00 -10.52
N PRO A 79 1.49 -8.16 -10.89
CA PRO A 79 2.10 -8.33 -12.22
C PRO A 79 1.16 -8.03 -13.39
N SER A 80 -0.11 -8.42 -13.31
CA SER A 80 -1.14 -8.12 -14.32
C SER A 80 -1.68 -6.69 -14.27
N GLY A 81 -1.43 -5.96 -13.18
CA GLY A 81 -2.05 -4.67 -12.94
C GLY A 81 -3.41 -4.72 -12.24
N LYS A 82 -3.98 -5.93 -12.06
CA LYS A 82 -5.30 -6.15 -11.46
C LYS A 82 -5.44 -5.55 -10.05
N TRP A 83 -4.39 -5.65 -9.23
CA TRP A 83 -4.43 -5.17 -7.86
C TRP A 83 -3.38 -4.09 -7.63
N ILE A 84 -3.76 -3.06 -6.87
CA ILE A 84 -2.88 -2.00 -6.40
C ILE A 84 -2.95 -1.95 -4.87
N ALA A 85 -1.84 -2.26 -4.21
CA ALA A 85 -1.65 -2.07 -2.78
C ALA A 85 -1.45 -0.58 -2.45
N THR A 86 -2.14 -0.11 -1.43
CA THR A 86 -2.19 1.30 -1.03
C THR A 86 -2.40 1.42 0.48
N THR A 87 -2.50 2.65 0.98
CA THR A 87 -2.85 2.94 2.37
C THR A 87 -4.05 3.85 2.36
N TYR A 88 -5.14 3.45 3.01
CA TYR A 88 -6.28 4.33 3.22
C TYR A 88 -5.96 5.28 4.36
N ARG A 89 -5.95 6.59 4.07
CA ARG A 89 -5.78 7.65 5.07
C ARG A 89 -7.14 8.25 5.38
N THR A 90 -7.44 8.42 6.66
CA THR A 90 -8.52 9.31 7.10
C THR A 90 -7.95 10.58 7.69
N GLU A 91 -8.68 11.67 7.51
CA GLU A 91 -8.27 13.00 7.93
C GLU A 91 -9.27 13.59 8.92
N THR A 92 -8.77 14.03 10.08
CA THR A 92 -9.57 14.75 11.07
C THR A 92 -8.87 16.04 11.47
N PRO A 93 -9.57 17.18 11.60
CA PRO A 93 -8.97 18.38 12.15
C PRO A 93 -8.52 18.13 13.59
N SER A 94 -7.34 18.64 13.93
CA SER A 94 -6.91 18.69 15.33
C SER A 94 -7.93 19.48 16.17
N ALA A 95 -7.96 19.26 17.48
CA ALA A 95 -8.89 19.95 18.38
C ALA A 95 -8.83 21.49 18.28
N ASN A 96 -7.68 22.05 17.91
CA ASN A 96 -7.48 23.49 17.71
C ASN A 96 -7.58 23.94 16.24
N ARG A 97 -7.94 23.05 15.30
CA ARG A 97 -8.07 23.29 13.85
C ARG A 97 -6.81 23.86 13.19
N GLN A 98 -5.63 23.62 13.77
CA GLN A 98 -4.35 24.14 13.24
C GLN A 98 -3.57 23.14 12.39
N TYR A 99 -3.89 21.85 12.47
CA TYR A 99 -3.30 20.81 11.65
C TYR A 99 -4.28 19.64 11.47
N VAL A 100 -3.96 18.73 10.55
CA VAL A 100 -4.76 17.53 10.30
C VAL A 100 -4.10 16.34 11.00
N GLU A 101 -4.91 15.59 11.72
CA GLU A 101 -4.56 14.30 12.29
C GLU A 101 -4.89 13.20 11.27
N TYR A 102 -4.01 12.20 11.18
CA TYR A 102 -4.12 11.13 10.20
C TYR A 102 -4.23 9.79 10.90
N THR A 103 -5.10 8.92 10.38
CA THR A 103 -5.03 7.48 10.66
C THR A 103 -4.84 6.71 9.37
N TYR A 104 -4.22 5.54 9.47
CA TYR A 104 -3.77 4.77 8.32
C TYR A 104 -4.17 3.30 8.46
N ALA A 105 -4.79 2.78 7.41
CA ALA A 105 -5.10 1.36 7.26
C ALA A 105 -4.54 0.85 5.93
N ALA A 106 -4.10 -0.41 5.90
CA ALA A 106 -3.75 -1.05 4.65
C ALA A 106 -4.97 -1.16 3.75
N ALA A 107 -4.81 -0.87 2.47
CA ALA A 107 -5.90 -0.99 1.51
C ALA A 107 -5.41 -1.54 0.18
N PHE A 108 -6.32 -2.14 -0.57
CA PHE A 108 -6.04 -2.80 -1.83
C PHE A 108 -7.17 -2.52 -2.81
N TYR A 109 -6.82 -1.98 -3.96
CA TYR A 109 -7.78 -1.60 -5.00
C TYR A 109 -7.70 -2.59 -6.16
N ASN A 110 -8.86 -3.07 -6.60
CA ASN A 110 -9.00 -3.93 -7.77
C ASN A 110 -9.34 -3.06 -8.99
N THR A 111 -8.45 -3.01 -9.98
CA THR A 111 -8.64 -2.18 -11.18
C THR A 111 -9.71 -2.74 -12.11
N GLU A 112 -9.97 -4.06 -12.10
CA GLU A 112 -10.98 -4.70 -12.94
C GLU A 112 -12.40 -4.42 -12.45
N THR A 113 -12.59 -4.36 -11.13
CA THR A 113 -13.93 -4.16 -10.52
C THR A 113 -14.17 -2.73 -10.03
N GLY A 114 -13.11 -1.93 -9.87
CA GLY A 114 -13.21 -0.58 -9.34
C GLY A 114 -13.51 -0.53 -7.83
N THR A 115 -13.13 -1.56 -7.07
CA THR A 115 -13.48 -1.69 -5.65
C THR A 115 -12.26 -1.73 -4.74
N THR A 116 -12.38 -1.14 -3.55
CA THR A 116 -11.35 -1.09 -2.52
C THR A 116 -11.67 -2.00 -1.35
N THR A 117 -10.67 -2.78 -0.93
CA THR A 117 -10.68 -3.48 0.37
C THR A 117 -9.80 -2.72 1.34
N ILE A 118 -10.35 -2.25 2.45
CA ILE A 118 -9.62 -1.62 3.56
C ILE A 118 -9.52 -2.65 4.69
N VAL A 119 -8.31 -2.83 5.23
CA VAL A 119 -8.03 -3.81 6.29
C VAL A 119 -7.66 -3.07 7.58
N GLU A 120 -8.59 -3.01 8.53
CA GLU A 120 -8.47 -2.23 9.77
C GLU A 120 -8.07 -3.07 11.00
N ASP A 121 -7.95 -4.38 10.84
CA ASP A 121 -7.83 -5.36 11.95
C ASP A 121 -6.52 -5.27 12.76
N TYR A 122 -5.53 -4.52 12.28
CA TYR A 122 -4.16 -4.56 12.80
C TYR A 122 -3.65 -3.23 13.35
N GLY A 123 -4.55 -2.27 13.60
CA GLY A 123 -4.16 -0.91 13.99
C GLY A 123 -3.52 -0.15 12.81
N GLU A 124 -2.51 0.67 13.10
CA GLU A 124 -1.87 1.48 12.06
C GLU A 124 -1.08 0.61 11.08
N THR A 125 -1.48 0.61 9.81
CA THR A 125 -0.91 -0.28 8.77
C THR A 125 -0.77 0.38 7.41
N THR A 126 -0.02 -0.29 6.53
CA THR A 126 0.16 0.09 5.12
C THR A 126 0.12 -1.15 4.22
N GLY A 127 -0.55 -1.08 3.07
CA GLY A 127 -0.50 -2.14 2.06
C GLY A 127 0.84 -2.10 1.33
N VAL A 128 1.65 -3.16 1.39
CA VAL A 128 3.04 -3.20 0.89
C VAL A 128 3.16 -3.78 -0.51
N HIS A 129 2.52 -4.93 -0.74
CA HIS A 129 2.57 -5.68 -1.98
C HIS A 129 1.27 -6.47 -2.16
N VAL A 130 0.96 -6.84 -3.40
CA VAL A 130 -0.21 -7.65 -3.73
C VAL A 130 0.07 -8.49 -4.98
N THR A 131 -0.41 -9.72 -4.97
CA THR A 131 -0.30 -10.67 -6.10
C THR A 131 -1.56 -10.65 -6.97
N ASP A 132 -1.47 -11.23 -8.17
CA ASP A 132 -2.60 -11.28 -9.11
C ASP A 132 -3.79 -12.11 -8.59
N ASP A 133 -3.51 -13.13 -7.78
CA ASP A 133 -4.51 -13.97 -7.12
C ASP A 133 -5.10 -13.32 -5.86
N GLY A 134 -4.73 -12.08 -5.52
CA GLY A 134 -5.37 -11.31 -4.45
C GLY A 134 -4.82 -11.60 -3.06
N ILE A 135 -3.57 -12.06 -2.94
CA ILE A 135 -2.87 -12.14 -1.66
C ILE A 135 -2.22 -10.78 -1.36
N GLY A 136 -2.76 -10.08 -0.36
CA GLY A 136 -2.28 -8.80 0.12
C GLY A 136 -1.24 -8.95 1.22
N PHE A 137 -0.13 -8.23 1.10
CA PHE A 137 0.93 -8.15 2.10
C PHE A 137 0.87 -6.80 2.80
N ILE A 138 0.72 -6.83 4.12
CA ILE A 138 0.46 -5.67 4.96
C ILE A 138 1.68 -5.43 5.86
N GLY A 139 2.11 -4.19 5.96
CA GLY A 139 3.11 -3.74 6.92
C GLY A 139 2.45 -3.14 8.16
N ILE A 140 2.96 -3.49 9.35
CA ILE A 140 2.54 -2.90 10.63
C ILE A 140 3.34 -1.62 10.89
N GLY A 141 2.64 -0.48 10.95
CA GLY A 141 3.19 0.87 11.03
C GLY A 141 3.38 1.54 9.66
N THR A 142 3.55 2.87 9.65
CA THR A 142 3.70 3.66 8.40
C THR A 142 5.12 4.16 8.13
N LEU A 143 5.81 4.71 9.14
CA LEU A 143 7.16 5.29 9.02
C LEU A 143 8.29 4.35 9.48
N GLY A 144 7.94 3.15 9.96
CA GLY A 144 8.86 2.16 10.50
C GLY A 144 8.24 0.78 10.55
N VAL A 145 7.97 0.21 9.38
CA VAL A 145 7.32 -1.10 9.26
C VAL A 145 8.18 -2.15 9.95
N SER A 146 7.65 -2.74 11.03
CA SER A 146 8.42 -3.64 11.90
C SER A 146 8.06 -5.11 11.74
N ALA A 147 6.83 -5.38 11.34
CA ALA A 147 6.26 -6.70 11.12
C ALA A 147 5.30 -6.67 9.93
N GLY A 148 4.83 -7.83 9.48
CA GLY A 148 3.85 -7.91 8.41
C GLY A 148 2.80 -8.99 8.58
N LYS A 149 1.63 -8.72 8.02
CA LYS A 149 0.47 -9.61 7.94
C LYS A 149 0.20 -10.00 6.49
N VAL A 150 -0.44 -11.15 6.31
CA VAL A 150 -0.87 -11.62 4.99
C VAL A 150 -2.38 -11.78 5.01
N TYR A 151 -3.05 -11.34 3.95
CA TYR A 151 -4.50 -11.25 3.88
C TYR A 151 -5.01 -11.70 2.52
N ASP A 152 -6.04 -12.53 2.48
CA ASP A 152 -6.72 -12.91 1.24
C ASP A 152 -7.85 -11.90 0.94
N LEU A 153 -7.66 -11.12 -0.12
CA LEU A 153 -8.58 -10.07 -0.53
C LEU A 153 -9.87 -10.60 -1.16
N ASN A 154 -9.86 -11.83 -1.68
CA ASN A 154 -11.06 -12.40 -2.31
C ASN A 154 -12.01 -13.00 -1.29
N THR A 155 -11.46 -13.57 -0.22
CA THR A 155 -12.23 -14.22 0.85
C THR A 155 -12.34 -13.36 2.12
N HIS A 156 -11.68 -12.21 2.15
CA HIS A 156 -11.61 -11.31 3.31
C HIS A 156 -11.13 -12.03 4.58
N THR A 157 -10.04 -12.79 4.44
CA THR A 157 -9.54 -13.66 5.50
C THR A 157 -8.10 -13.32 5.88
N ASP A 158 -7.84 -13.23 7.19
CA ASP A 158 -6.50 -13.15 7.76
C ASP A 158 -5.75 -14.48 7.52
N LEU A 159 -4.62 -14.42 6.83
CA LEU A 159 -3.75 -15.57 6.55
C LEU A 159 -2.57 -15.68 7.54
N GLY A 160 -2.51 -14.80 8.54
CA GLY A 160 -1.56 -14.83 9.64
C GLY A 160 -0.38 -13.88 9.48
N ASP A 161 0.63 -14.11 10.31
CA ASP A 161 1.89 -13.37 10.25
C ASP A 161 2.71 -13.80 9.03
N THR A 162 3.54 -12.88 8.52
CA THR A 162 4.42 -13.14 7.37
C THR A 162 5.27 -14.40 7.54
N GLN A 163 5.74 -14.67 8.75
CA GLN A 163 6.56 -15.84 9.05
C GLN A 163 5.81 -17.16 8.88
N ASP A 164 4.60 -17.23 9.42
CA ASP A 164 3.77 -18.42 9.39
C ASP A 164 3.35 -18.69 7.95
N TRP A 165 2.89 -17.65 7.24
CA TRP A 165 2.52 -17.76 5.84
C TRP A 165 3.70 -18.21 4.95
N VAL A 166 4.90 -17.68 5.17
CA VAL A 166 6.10 -18.10 4.41
C VAL A 166 6.49 -19.54 4.73
N TYR A 167 6.38 -19.95 6.00
CA TYR A 167 6.65 -21.33 6.38
C TYR A 167 5.65 -22.29 5.74
N ASP A 168 4.36 -21.97 5.78
CA ASP A 168 3.31 -22.81 5.19
C ASP A 168 3.40 -22.87 3.65
N THR A 169 3.80 -21.77 3.01
CA THR A 169 3.90 -21.68 1.55
C THR A 169 5.19 -22.30 0.99
N TYR A 170 6.32 -22.07 1.66
CA TYR A 170 7.65 -22.41 1.12
C TYR A 170 8.41 -23.44 1.95
N GLY A 171 7.96 -23.77 3.16
CA GLY A 171 8.70 -24.61 4.11
C GLY A 171 9.98 -23.93 4.64
N ILE A 172 10.06 -22.60 4.58
CA ILE A 172 11.26 -21.82 4.91
C ILE A 172 11.00 -20.98 6.16
N VAL A 173 11.93 -21.06 7.12
CA VAL A 173 11.94 -20.17 8.28
C VAL A 173 12.69 -18.89 7.94
N ILE A 174 12.06 -17.74 8.12
CA ILE A 174 12.62 -16.41 7.88
C ILE A 174 12.93 -15.69 9.20
N PRO A 175 13.81 -14.66 9.20
CA PRO A 175 14.13 -13.87 10.39
C PRO A 175 13.00 -12.92 10.86
N GLY A 176 11.80 -13.02 10.29
CA GLY A 176 10.65 -12.15 10.55
C GLY A 176 10.56 -10.92 9.66
N GLY A 177 9.62 -10.03 10.01
CA GLY A 177 9.36 -8.79 9.29
C GLY A 177 8.22 -8.90 8.28
N TYR A 178 8.37 -8.27 7.12
CA TYR A 178 7.32 -8.15 6.11
C TYR A 178 7.86 -8.41 4.69
N ILE A 179 6.96 -8.81 3.77
CA ILE A 179 7.28 -9.04 2.37
C ILE A 179 7.20 -7.72 1.60
N ASN A 180 8.28 -7.38 0.89
CA ASN A 180 8.31 -6.24 -0.02
C ASN A 180 7.75 -6.60 -1.40
N HIS A 181 8.04 -7.80 -1.89
CA HIS A 181 7.70 -8.20 -3.25
C HIS A 181 7.76 -9.72 -3.42
N ILE A 182 6.85 -10.25 -4.24
CA ILE A 182 6.89 -11.62 -4.76
C ILE A 182 6.89 -11.56 -6.30
N SER A 183 7.75 -12.36 -6.93
CA SER A 183 7.75 -12.48 -8.39
C SER A 183 6.43 -13.05 -8.91
N ALA A 184 6.09 -12.75 -10.16
CA ALA A 184 4.82 -13.19 -10.77
C ALA A 184 4.61 -14.71 -10.76
N ASP A 185 5.68 -15.49 -10.74
CA ASP A 185 5.65 -16.95 -10.66
C ASP A 185 5.73 -17.50 -9.23
N GLY A 186 5.71 -16.63 -8.22
CA GLY A 186 5.77 -16.98 -6.80
C GLY A 186 7.12 -17.50 -6.32
N ARG A 187 8.14 -17.63 -7.20
CA ARG A 187 9.39 -18.32 -6.88
C ARG A 187 10.42 -17.48 -6.15
N TYR A 188 10.35 -16.15 -6.29
CA TYR A 188 11.27 -15.23 -5.66
C TYR A 188 10.52 -14.32 -4.71
N VAL A 189 10.97 -14.27 -3.46
CA VAL A 189 10.40 -13.40 -2.42
C VAL A 189 11.50 -12.48 -1.92
N LEU A 190 11.20 -11.18 -1.81
CA LEU A 190 12.04 -10.19 -1.15
C LEU A 190 11.33 -9.68 0.09
N GLY A 191 12.00 -9.68 1.23
CA GLY A 191 11.45 -9.18 2.48
C GLY A 191 12.45 -8.39 3.31
N THR A 192 11.93 -7.66 4.29
CA THR A 192 12.70 -6.82 5.21
C THR A 192 12.36 -7.23 6.64
N SER A 193 13.38 -7.39 7.48
CA SER A 193 13.25 -7.62 8.91
C SER A 193 13.78 -6.42 9.68
N ALA A 194 13.00 -5.91 10.63
CA ALA A 194 13.44 -4.91 11.60
C ALA A 194 14.10 -5.63 12.79
N GLN A 195 15.36 -5.31 13.08
CA GLN A 195 16.13 -5.92 14.16
C GLN A 195 16.68 -4.87 15.11
N SER A 196 16.63 -5.15 16.41
CA SER A 196 17.25 -4.31 17.42
C SER A 196 18.78 -4.37 17.30
N SER A 197 19.44 -3.21 17.27
CA SER A 197 20.89 -3.09 17.30
C SER A 197 21.33 -2.04 18.32
N ALA A 198 22.62 -1.99 18.63
CA ALA A 198 23.20 -1.06 19.60
C ALA A 198 22.97 0.43 19.24
N GLY A 199 22.66 0.74 17.98
CA GLY A 199 22.37 2.10 17.49
C GLY A 199 20.90 2.40 17.22
N GLY A 200 19.98 1.49 17.56
CA GLY A 200 18.53 1.61 17.26
C GLY A 200 18.01 0.45 16.41
N THR A 201 16.96 0.68 15.63
CA THR A 201 16.42 -0.34 14.73
C THR A 201 17.24 -0.41 13.44
N SER A 202 17.69 -1.60 13.07
CA SER A 202 18.37 -1.89 11.81
C SER A 202 17.47 -2.74 10.91
N PHE A 203 17.38 -2.37 9.63
CA PHE A 203 16.59 -3.09 8.64
C PHE A 203 17.49 -4.01 7.81
N ILE A 204 17.19 -5.31 7.83
CA ILE A 204 17.93 -6.33 7.09
C ILE A 204 17.04 -6.89 5.99
N ASN A 205 17.54 -6.90 4.76
CA ASN A 205 16.85 -7.52 3.64
C ASN A 205 17.18 -9.01 3.58
N TRP A 206 16.17 -9.81 3.26
CA TRP A 206 16.30 -11.25 3.01
C TRP A 206 15.55 -11.63 1.73
N TYR A 207 15.92 -12.76 1.14
CA TYR A 207 15.25 -13.27 -0.05
C TYR A 207 15.09 -14.78 -0.02
N ILE A 208 14.05 -15.25 -0.71
CA ILE A 208 13.82 -16.67 -1.04
C ILE A 208 14.00 -16.80 -2.55
N ALA A 209 14.71 -17.85 -2.97
CA ALA A 209 14.92 -18.16 -4.37
C ALA A 209 15.07 -19.68 -4.55
N PRO A 210 14.75 -20.23 -5.73
CA PRO A 210 15.00 -21.63 -6.04
C PRO A 210 16.50 -21.97 -5.94
N PRO A 211 16.85 -23.23 -5.63
CA PRO A 211 18.22 -23.70 -5.73
C PRO A 211 18.78 -23.43 -7.13
N ARG A 212 20.06 -23.06 -7.21
CA ARG A 212 20.72 -22.94 -8.52
C ARG A 212 20.66 -24.30 -9.23
N ALA A 213 20.18 -24.30 -10.47
CA ALA A 213 20.30 -25.47 -11.33
C ALA A 213 21.79 -25.84 -11.41
N LYS A 214 22.10 -27.12 -11.19
CA LYS A 214 23.45 -27.67 -11.34
C LYS A 214 23.77 -27.89 -12.81
#